data_AF-A0A3P7IUZ5-F1
#
_entry.id   AF-A0A3P7IUZ5-F1
#
_cell.length_a   1.000
_cell.length_b   1.000
_cell.length_c   1.000
_cell.angle_alpha   90.00
_cell.angle_beta   90.00
_cell.angle_gamma   90.00
#
_symmetry.space_group_name_H-M   'P 1'
#
loop_
_entity.id
_entity.type
_entity.pdbx_description
1 polymer ?
#
loop_
_entity_poly.entity_id
_entity_poly.type
_entity_poly.pdbx_seq_one_letter_code
_entity_poly.pdbx_strand_id
1 'polypeptide(L)'
;MDLCSLVILGYSDDGDDPNADSCIDPVLRDDIQNALNKVTDHSCKGIVKALLFNLNRPGWAVNCVDFGAASLDGIVQDMNFCAYIGVVSPYLYDIRMGKIDMS
;
A
#
# COMPACT_ATOMS: atom_id res chain seq x y z
N MET A 1 -15.37 -1.75 -22.42
CA MET A 1 -14.28 -1.06 -21.71
C MET A 1 -14.24 -1.69 -20.34
N ASP A 2 -13.29 -2.58 -20.10
CA ASP A 2 -13.20 -3.34 -18.86
C ASP A 2 -12.69 -2.44 -17.73
N LEU A 3 -13.33 -2.54 -16.57
CA LEU A 3 -13.03 -1.76 -15.36
C LEU A 3 -11.58 -2.00 -14.84
N CYS A 4 -10.90 -3.05 -15.32
CA CYS A 4 -9.49 -3.32 -15.01
C CYS A 4 -8.51 -2.27 -15.57
N SER A 5 -8.88 -1.52 -16.62
CA SER A 5 -7.93 -0.60 -17.26
C SER A 5 -7.83 0.78 -16.59
N LEU A 6 -8.70 1.13 -15.64
CA LEU A 6 -8.70 2.47 -15.03
C LEU A 6 -7.83 2.57 -13.76
N VAL A 7 -7.33 1.46 -13.23
CA VAL A 7 -6.32 1.45 -12.14
C VAL A 7 -4.90 1.75 -12.68
N ILE A 8 -4.78 1.95 -14.00
CA ILE A 8 -3.51 2.25 -14.69
C ILE A 8 -3.23 3.76 -14.66
N LEU A 9 -2.83 4.28 -13.50
CA LEU A 9 -1.78 5.30 -13.46
C LEU A 9 -0.47 4.74 -12.88
N GLY A 10 -0.38 3.41 -12.69
CA GLY A 10 0.83 2.71 -12.25
C GLY A 10 0.92 1.23 -12.67
N TYR A 11 0.09 0.75 -13.60
CA TYR A 11 0.29 -0.58 -14.18
C TYR A 11 1.36 -0.47 -15.26
N SER A 12 2.62 -0.59 -14.86
CA SER A 12 3.72 -0.85 -15.78
C SER A 12 3.51 -2.25 -16.35
N ASP A 13 3.25 -2.35 -17.65
CA ASP A 13 2.98 -3.60 -18.40
C ASP A 13 4.23 -4.52 -18.50
N ASP A 14 5.29 -4.21 -17.75
CA ASP A 14 6.63 -4.81 -17.86
C ASP A 14 7.02 -5.74 -16.68
N GLY A 15 6.08 -6.05 -15.78
CA GLY A 15 6.37 -6.88 -14.60
C GLY A 15 7.12 -6.15 -13.48
N ASP A 16 7.24 -4.83 -13.60
CA ASP A 16 7.70 -3.95 -12.53
C ASP A 16 6.64 -3.84 -11.42
N ASP A 17 7.09 -3.65 -10.19
CA ASP A 17 6.22 -3.50 -9.02
C ASP A 17 5.28 -2.29 -9.20
N PRO A 18 3.94 -2.48 -9.19
CA PRO A 18 2.99 -1.40 -9.45
C PRO A 18 3.02 -0.29 -8.39
N ASN A 19 3.69 -0.51 -7.26
CA ASN A 19 3.86 0.47 -6.19
C ASN A 19 5.20 1.20 -6.26
N ALA A 20 6.08 0.89 -7.23
CA ALA A 20 7.44 1.42 -7.26
C ALA A 20 7.50 2.95 -7.34
N ASP A 21 6.54 3.59 -8.01
CA ASP A 21 6.50 5.05 -8.18
C ASP A 21 5.88 5.79 -6.98
N SER A 22 5.01 5.13 -6.21
CA SER A 22 4.26 5.74 -5.12
C SER A 22 4.75 5.31 -3.73
N CYS A 23 5.59 4.28 -3.67
CA CYS A 23 6.24 3.77 -2.47
C CYS A 23 7.67 3.37 -2.81
N ILE A 24 8.58 4.33 -2.95
CA ILE A 24 9.88 4.12 -3.62
C ILE A 24 10.86 3.22 -2.88
N ASP A 25 10.66 2.95 -1.58
CA ASP A 25 11.50 2.05 -0.78
C ASP A 25 11.16 0.57 -1.07
N PRO A 26 12.02 -0.19 -1.80
CA PRO A 26 11.74 -1.59 -2.13
C PRO A 26 11.67 -2.50 -0.90
N VAL A 27 12.46 -2.22 0.14
CA VAL A 27 12.44 -3.05 1.37
C VAL A 27 11.12 -2.84 2.10
N LEU A 28 10.62 -1.61 2.15
CA LEU A 28 9.32 -1.31 2.73
C LEU A 28 8.18 -2.00 1.95
N ARG A 29 8.24 -2.00 0.60
CA ARG A 29 7.25 -2.70 -0.23
C ARG A 29 7.23 -4.20 0.04
N ASP A 30 8.38 -4.85 0.12
CA ASP A 30 8.50 -6.26 0.46
C ASP A 30 7.95 -6.56 1.87
N ASP A 31 8.26 -5.72 2.85
CA ASP A 31 7.76 -5.85 4.21
C ASP A 31 6.23 -5.73 4.28
N ILE A 32 5.65 -4.77 3.54
CA ILE A 32 4.19 -4.60 3.44
C ILE A 32 3.56 -5.84 2.82
N GLN A 33 4.06 -6.31 1.68
CA GLN A 33 3.52 -7.51 1.00
C GLN A 33 3.56 -8.74 1.93
N ASN A 34 4.68 -8.93 2.64
CA ASN A 34 4.84 -10.02 3.60
C ASN A 34 3.87 -9.92 4.79
N ALA A 35 3.56 -8.70 5.24
CA ALA A 35 2.56 -8.46 6.28
C ALA A 35 1.13 -8.75 5.77
N LEU A 36 0.80 -8.30 4.56
CA LEU A 36 -0.51 -8.51 3.94
C LEU A 36 -0.82 -10.00 3.71
N ASN A 37 0.19 -10.82 3.37
CA ASN A 37 0.05 -12.27 3.22
C ASN A 37 -0.36 -13.00 4.52
N LYS A 38 -0.29 -12.33 5.68
CA LYS A 38 -0.67 -12.89 6.99
C LYS A 38 -2.00 -12.37 7.50
N VAL A 39 -2.68 -11.52 6.74
CA VAL A 39 -3.97 -10.93 7.13
C VAL A 39 -5.06 -12.01 7.10
N THR A 40 -5.80 -12.11 8.21
CA THR A 40 -7.00 -12.97 8.32
C THR A 40 -8.28 -12.16 8.50
N ASP A 41 -8.18 -10.90 8.93
CA ASP A 41 -9.26 -9.93 9.02
C ASP A 41 -9.08 -8.90 7.90
N HIS A 42 -9.91 -9.02 6.86
CA HIS A 42 -9.86 -8.20 5.65
C HIS A 42 -10.54 -6.83 5.81
N SER A 43 -10.85 -6.40 7.03
CA SER A 43 -11.22 -5.00 7.26
C SER A 43 -9.97 -4.11 7.29
N CYS A 44 -10.08 -2.81 7.01
CA CYS A 44 -8.95 -1.89 7.18
C CYS A 44 -8.38 -1.90 8.61
N LYS A 45 -9.20 -2.21 9.62
CA LYS A 45 -8.72 -2.41 11.00
C LYS A 45 -7.80 -3.62 11.10
N GLY A 46 -8.13 -4.73 10.45
CA GLY A 46 -7.29 -5.93 10.38
C GLY A 46 -6.01 -5.69 9.59
N ILE A 47 -6.10 -4.99 8.45
CA ILE A 47 -4.94 -4.57 7.64
C ILE A 47 -3.97 -3.71 8.47
N VAL A 48 -4.46 -2.62 9.06
CA VAL A 48 -3.62 -1.72 9.89
C VAL A 48 -2.98 -2.49 11.05
N LYS A 49 -3.71 -3.40 11.71
CA LYS A 49 -3.14 -4.25 12.75
C LYS A 49 -2.03 -5.15 12.21
N ALA A 50 -2.28 -5.85 11.11
CA ALA A 50 -1.28 -6.74 10.51
C ALA A 50 -0.01 -5.97 10.15
N LEU A 51 -0.16 -4.77 9.57
CA LEU A 51 0.95 -3.89 9.27
C LEU A 51 1.71 -3.50 10.54
N LEU A 52 1.03 -2.94 11.54
CA LEU A 52 1.68 -2.48 12.79
C LEU A 52 2.37 -3.61 13.58
N PHE A 53 1.89 -4.86 13.51
CA PHE A 53 2.50 -5.99 14.20
C PHE A 53 3.63 -6.67 13.43
N ASN A 54 3.64 -6.58 12.09
CA ASN A 54 4.62 -7.28 11.25
C ASN A 54 5.69 -6.34 10.67
N LEU A 55 5.40 -5.05 10.52
CA LEU A 55 6.38 -4.04 10.12
C LEU A 55 7.11 -3.55 11.37
N ASN A 56 8.40 -3.88 11.48
CA ASN A 56 9.29 -3.29 12.48
C ASN A 56 9.73 -1.88 12.05
N ARG A 57 8.75 -0.98 11.87
CA ARG A 57 8.94 0.40 11.38
C ARG A 57 8.43 1.40 12.42
N PRO A 58 9.13 1.56 13.57
CA PRO A 58 8.77 2.57 14.56
C PRO A 58 8.81 3.97 13.95
N GLY A 59 7.96 4.87 14.44
CA GLY A 59 7.89 6.24 13.95
C GLY A 59 7.14 6.39 12.61
N TRP A 60 6.40 5.37 12.15
CA TRP A 60 5.53 5.46 10.99
C TRP A 60 4.05 5.46 11.41
N ALA A 61 3.27 6.36 10.81
CA ALA A 61 1.81 6.32 10.84
C ALA A 61 1.28 5.52 9.64
N VAL A 62 0.16 4.83 9.84
CA VAL A 62 -0.48 4.01 8.80
C VAL A 62 -1.95 4.37 8.69
N ASN A 63 -2.41 4.62 7.47
CA ASN A 63 -3.82 4.76 7.10
C ASN A 63 -4.20 3.68 6.09
N CYS A 64 -5.45 3.23 6.13
CA CYS A 64 -6.01 2.27 5.17
C CYS A 64 -7.36 2.77 4.69
N VAL A 65 -7.57 2.71 3.37
CA VAL A 65 -8.84 2.99 2.71
C VAL A 65 -9.26 1.76 1.92
N ASP A 66 -10.42 1.23 2.24
CA ASP A 66 -11.12 0.21 1.45
C ASP A 66 -12.01 0.95 0.44
N PHE A 67 -11.64 0.92 -0.84
CA PHE A 67 -12.37 1.62 -1.89
C PHE A 67 -12.91 0.64 -2.93
N GLY A 68 -14.22 0.75 -3.21
CA GLY A 68 -14.92 -0.19 -4.10
C GLY A 68 -14.91 0.17 -5.59
N ALA A 69 -14.28 1.27 -6.01
CA ALA A 69 -14.30 1.70 -7.41
C ALA A 69 -13.09 2.57 -7.82
N ALA A 70 -12.98 3.79 -7.27
CA ALA A 70 -11.96 4.75 -7.69
C ALA A 70 -11.57 5.70 -6.54
N SER A 71 -10.27 5.99 -6.42
CA SER A 71 -9.74 7.08 -5.61
C SER A 71 -8.93 8.03 -6.49
N LEU A 72 -8.91 9.31 -6.13
CA LEU A 72 -7.90 10.25 -6.65
C LEU A 72 -6.74 10.23 -5.68
N ASP A 73 -5.59 9.79 -6.14
CA ASP A 73 -4.37 9.78 -5.34
C ASP A 73 -3.29 10.69 -5.94
N GLY A 74 -2.44 11.22 -5.06
CA GLY A 74 -1.25 11.96 -5.44
C GLY A 74 -0.04 11.03 -5.42
N ILE A 75 0.77 11.06 -6.48
CA ILE A 75 2.04 10.36 -6.52
C ILE A 75 3.09 11.25 -5.87
N VAL A 76 3.74 10.76 -4.82
CA VAL A 76 4.86 11.42 -4.14
C VAL A 76 6.02 10.43 -4.04
N GLN A 77 7.16 10.77 -4.66
CA GLN A 77 8.38 9.98 -4.58
C GLN A 77 9.22 10.46 -3.39
N ASP A 78 8.99 9.88 -2.21
CA ASP A 78 9.70 10.24 -0.97
C ASP A 78 9.95 8.97 -0.12
N MET A 79 11.16 8.81 0.43
CA MET A 79 11.48 7.66 1.30
C MET A 79 10.77 7.70 2.67
N ASN A 80 10.15 8.83 3.01
CA ASN A 80 9.36 9.02 4.23
C ASN A 80 7.85 8.88 3.99
N PHE A 81 7.42 8.61 2.76
CA PHE A 81 6.03 8.38 2.40
C PHE A 81 5.90 7.14 1.51
N CYS A 82 4.83 6.39 1.69
CA CYS A 82 4.55 5.22 0.87
C CYS A 82 3.04 5.14 0.67
N ALA A 83 2.60 5.32 -0.57
CA ALA A 83 1.27 4.96 -1.03
C ALA A 83 1.34 3.60 -1.72
N TYR A 84 0.68 2.60 -1.13
CA TYR A 84 0.76 1.21 -1.52
C TYR A 84 -0.64 0.66 -1.79
N ILE A 85 -0.86 0.16 -3.00
CA ILE A 85 -2.06 -0.57 -3.39
C ILE A 85 -1.89 -2.03 -2.96
N GLY A 86 -2.59 -2.39 -1.89
CA GLY A 86 -2.60 -3.75 -1.36
C GLY A 86 -3.68 -4.59 -2.00
N VAL A 87 -3.29 -5.76 -2.53
CA VAL A 87 -4.23 -6.76 -3.06
C VAL A 87 -4.22 -7.98 -2.15
N VAL A 88 -5.33 -8.19 -1.44
CA VAL A 88 -5.58 -9.43 -0.69
C VAL A 88 -6.86 -10.02 -1.26
N SER A 89 -6.72 -10.77 -2.37
CA SER A 89 -7.86 -11.19 -3.20
C SER A 89 -9.04 -11.73 -2.37
N PRO A 90 -10.27 -11.23 -2.59
CA PRO A 90 -10.70 -10.31 -3.65
C PRO A 90 -10.60 -8.82 -3.31
N TYR A 91 -9.98 -8.45 -2.19
CA TYR A 91 -10.00 -7.09 -1.65
C TYR A 91 -8.84 -6.23 -2.18
N LEU A 92 -9.13 -4.94 -2.37
CA LEU A 92 -8.19 -3.89 -2.79
C LEU A 92 -8.17 -2.78 -1.73
N TYR A 93 -6.98 -2.37 -1.32
CA TYR A 93 -6.80 -1.31 -0.31
C TYR A 93 -5.79 -0.27 -0.78
N ASP A 94 -6.05 1.00 -0.46
CA ASP A 94 -5.06 2.08 -0.52
C ASP A 94 -4.48 2.22 0.90
N ILE A 95 -3.22 1.86 1.04
CA ILE A 95 -2.46 1.90 2.29
C ILE A 95 -1.48 3.06 2.19
N ARG A 96 -1.60 4.01 3.12
CA ARG A 96 -0.68 5.16 3.20
C ARG A 96 0.13 5.09 4.46
N MET A 97 1.44 5.13 4.29
CA MET A 97 2.39 5.15 5.38
C MET A 97 3.21 6.44 5.32
N GLY A 98 3.39 7.10 6.46
CA GLY A 98 4.20 8.30 6.56
C GLY A 98 5.08 8.25 7.80
N LYS A 99 6.37 8.55 7.66
CA LYS A 99 7.29 8.68 8.78
C LYS A 99 6.96 9.97 9.54
N ILE A 100 6.54 9.83 10.79
CA ILE A 100 6.17 10.93 11.68
C ILE A 100 7.33 11.34 12.60
N ASP A 101 8.25 10.42 12.90
CA ASP A 101 9.44 10.71 13.68
C ASP A 101 10.62 11.00 12.75
N MET A 102 10.74 12.26 12.33
CA MET A 102 11.79 12.75 11.43
C MET A 102 12.97 13.38 12.18
N SER A 103 13.23 12.94 13.42
CA SER A 103 14.33 13.43 14.25
C SER A 103 15.73 13.07 13.74
#